data_AF-A0A5S4GBC9-F1
#
_entry.id   AF-A0A5S4GBC9-F1
#
_cell.length_a   1.000
_cell.length_b   1.000
_cell.length_c   1.000
_cell.angle_alpha   90.00
_cell.angle_beta   90.00
_cell.angle_gamma   90.00
#
_symmetry.space_group_name_H-M   'P 1'
#
loop_
_entity.id
_entity.type
_entity.pdbx_description
1 polymer ?
#
loop_
_entity_poly.entity_id
_entity_poly.type
_entity_poly.pdbx_seq_one_letter_code
_entity_poly.pdbx_strand_id
1 'polypeptide(L)'
;MRIPRLALMAGALASVLFAGTAPAAAVSAPAYKPVLAKNPIYKTGELGLETCEEPKVLTGSAEEVKGYMDVVLDCLNTAWEPKIKKAGFAFSKPSFQVVTKVGAATGCGKYPWGALAVYCSINKKISLLVQPALVEEQADMLLLVTVAHEYGHHIQQLTGMLKAQTRYNGKNEAKVLDEMRRLELQAECLSGAFIGDVWHSLGRRQTEFDYIVKGGGSGGGLGALGI
;
A
#
# COMPACT_ATOMS: atom_id res chain seq x y z
N MET A 1 -62.66 -51.47 0.26
CA MET A 1 -62.40 -52.31 1.45
C MET A 1 -61.02 -51.99 1.99
N ARG A 2 -60.93 -51.87 3.32
CA ARG A 2 -59.75 -51.45 4.09
C ARG A 2 -58.56 -52.39 3.84
N ILE A 3 -57.36 -51.85 3.64
CA ILE A 3 -56.12 -52.63 3.71
C ILE A 3 -55.43 -52.27 5.04
N PRO A 4 -55.32 -53.22 5.99
CA PRO A 4 -54.68 -53.01 7.27
C PRO A 4 -53.16 -53.16 7.20
N ARG A 5 -52.48 -52.52 8.15
CA ARG A 5 -51.04 -52.63 8.40
C ARG A 5 -50.73 -53.90 9.20
N LEU A 6 -49.73 -54.68 8.77
CA LEU A 6 -48.82 -55.52 9.58
C LEU A 6 -47.74 -56.07 8.61
N ALA A 7 -46.55 -55.47 8.58
CA ALA A 7 -45.36 -55.84 9.37
C ALA A 7 -44.65 -57.10 8.85
N LEU A 8 -43.41 -56.95 8.32
CA LEU A 8 -42.23 -57.68 8.81
C LEU A 8 -40.94 -57.23 8.08
N MET A 9 -39.99 -56.77 8.90
CA MET A 9 -38.56 -57.07 8.91
C MET A 9 -37.59 -56.76 7.75
N ALA A 10 -36.47 -56.18 8.21
CA ALA A 10 -35.08 -56.42 7.82
C ALA A 10 -34.48 -55.62 6.66
N GLY A 11 -33.38 -54.93 6.97
CA GLY A 11 -32.46 -54.39 5.98
C GLY A 11 -31.80 -53.09 6.41
N ALA A 12 -30.86 -53.17 7.36
CA ALA A 12 -29.96 -52.07 7.67
C ALA A 12 -29.10 -51.73 6.44
N LEU A 13 -29.16 -50.49 5.97
CA LEU A 13 -28.14 -49.88 5.13
C LEU A 13 -27.81 -48.52 5.74
N ALA A 14 -26.77 -48.53 6.57
CA ALA A 14 -26.18 -47.34 7.17
C ALA A 14 -25.73 -46.39 6.05
N SER A 15 -26.33 -45.21 6.01
CA SER A 15 -25.83 -44.10 5.21
C SER A 15 -24.52 -43.63 5.84
N VAL A 16 -23.38 -44.10 5.33
CA VAL A 16 -22.07 -43.53 5.65
C VAL A 16 -21.97 -42.21 4.91
N LEU A 17 -22.35 -41.13 5.59
CA LEU A 17 -21.94 -39.78 5.23
C LEU A 17 -20.41 -39.73 5.31
N PHE A 18 -19.74 -39.68 4.16
CA PHE A 18 -18.35 -39.23 4.10
C PHE A 18 -18.32 -37.74 4.45
N ALA A 19 -18.37 -37.42 5.75
CA ALA A 19 -17.92 -36.15 6.27
C ALA A 19 -16.40 -36.12 6.14
N GLY A 20 -15.91 -35.65 5.00
CA GLY A 20 -14.51 -35.28 4.83
C GLY A 20 -14.20 -34.10 5.74
N THR A 21 -13.85 -34.36 7.00
CA THR A 21 -13.18 -33.37 7.85
C THR A 21 -11.72 -33.30 7.40
N ALA A 22 -11.46 -32.62 6.29
CA ALA A 22 -10.12 -32.10 6.06
C ALA A 22 -9.86 -31.12 7.21
N PRO A 23 -8.84 -31.33 8.06
CA PRO A 23 -8.47 -30.33 9.04
C PRO A 23 -7.99 -29.13 8.22
N ALA A 24 -8.78 -28.05 8.22
CA ALA A 24 -8.24 -26.75 7.89
C ALA A 24 -7.13 -26.53 8.91
N ALA A 25 -5.88 -26.76 8.51
CA ALA A 25 -4.74 -26.37 9.29
C ALA A 25 -4.94 -24.88 9.55
N ALA A 26 -5.33 -24.55 10.77
CA ALA A 26 -5.34 -23.18 11.23
C ALA A 26 -3.88 -22.75 11.18
N VAL A 27 -3.48 -22.16 10.06
CA VAL A 27 -2.24 -21.40 9.97
C VAL A 27 -2.47 -20.29 10.96
N SER A 28 -2.02 -20.50 12.21
CA SER A 28 -2.07 -19.47 13.23
C SER A 28 -1.38 -18.27 12.63
N ALA A 29 -2.15 -17.22 12.34
CA ALA A 29 -1.61 -15.97 11.83
C ALA A 29 -0.45 -15.58 12.77
N PRO A 30 0.73 -15.22 12.23
CA PRO A 30 1.87 -14.85 13.06
C PRO A 30 1.42 -13.84 14.13
N ALA A 31 1.92 -14.00 15.36
CA ALA A 31 1.65 -13.03 16.42
C ALA A 31 2.09 -11.63 15.94
N TYR A 32 1.14 -10.74 15.69
CA TYR A 32 1.40 -9.43 15.12
C TYR A 32 1.88 -8.47 16.22
N LYS A 33 2.88 -7.63 15.92
CA LYS A 33 3.36 -6.64 16.88
C LYS A 33 2.34 -5.50 17.02
N PRO A 34 2.01 -5.04 18.24
CA PRO A 34 1.01 -3.99 18.45
C PRO A 34 1.28 -2.70 17.66
N VAL A 35 2.54 -2.30 17.49
CA VAL A 35 2.91 -1.08 16.75
C VAL A 35 2.50 -1.11 15.27
N LEU A 36 2.25 -2.30 14.67
CA LEU A 36 1.79 -2.42 13.28
C LEU A 36 0.28 -2.19 13.14
N ALA A 37 -0.52 -2.54 14.15
CA ALA A 37 -1.99 -2.50 14.08
C ALA A 37 -2.65 -1.51 15.05
N LYS A 38 -1.95 -1.10 16.11
CA LYS A 38 -2.41 -0.21 17.18
C LYS A 38 -1.52 1.03 17.31
N ASN A 39 -0.86 1.42 16.22
CA ASN A 39 -0.03 2.62 16.20
C ASN A 39 -0.87 3.87 16.56
N PRO A 40 -0.40 4.77 17.44
CA PRO A 40 -1.14 5.98 17.79
C PRO A 40 -1.51 6.87 16.60
N ILE A 41 -0.79 6.78 15.47
CA ILE A 41 -1.10 7.55 14.25
C ILE A 41 -2.54 7.32 13.78
N TYR A 42 -3.09 6.12 13.94
CA TYR A 42 -4.45 5.77 13.54
C TYR A 42 -5.55 6.41 14.39
N LYS A 43 -5.19 7.07 15.50
CA LYS A 43 -6.12 7.76 16.41
C LYS A 43 -6.03 9.28 16.30
N THR A 44 -5.32 9.79 15.29
CA THR A 44 -5.08 11.23 15.16
C THR A 44 -6.22 12.00 14.49
N GLY A 45 -7.17 11.28 13.87
CA GLY A 45 -8.31 11.82 13.13
C GLY A 45 -8.01 11.99 11.64
N GLU A 46 -8.92 12.64 10.92
CA GLU A 46 -8.74 13.04 9.52
C GLU A 46 -7.52 13.95 9.35
N LEU A 47 -6.89 13.93 8.16
CA LEU A 47 -5.72 14.73 7.82
C LEU A 47 -6.05 16.23 7.86
N GLY A 48 -7.17 16.64 7.25
CA GLY A 48 -7.70 18.00 7.34
C GLY A 48 -6.94 19.00 6.45
N LEU A 49 -6.31 18.52 5.39
CA LEU A 49 -5.78 19.34 4.30
C LEU A 49 -6.83 19.39 3.18
N GLU A 50 -7.50 20.53 3.05
CA GLU A 50 -8.59 20.68 2.07
C GLU A 50 -8.08 20.79 0.63
N THR A 51 -6.85 21.28 0.43
CA THR A 51 -6.31 21.58 -0.89
C THR A 51 -4.85 21.17 -1.05
N CYS A 52 -4.57 20.44 -2.12
CA CYS A 52 -3.26 20.28 -2.72
C CYS A 52 -3.34 20.63 -4.21
N GLU A 53 -2.64 21.68 -4.63
CA GLU A 53 -2.58 22.11 -6.02
C GLU A 53 -1.36 21.50 -6.71
N GLU A 54 -1.50 20.28 -7.24
CA GLU A 54 -0.40 19.63 -7.96
C GLU A 54 -0.17 20.28 -9.34
N PRO A 55 1.11 20.47 -9.75
CA PRO A 55 1.40 20.92 -11.10
C PRO A 55 1.14 19.78 -12.10
N LYS A 56 0.85 20.13 -13.36
CA LYS A 56 0.75 19.14 -14.43
C LYS A 56 2.14 18.75 -14.92
N VAL A 57 2.32 17.48 -15.27
CA VAL A 57 3.54 16.98 -15.93
C VAL A 57 3.19 16.75 -17.40
N LEU A 58 3.70 17.61 -18.29
CA LEU A 58 3.28 17.65 -19.69
C LEU A 58 4.30 16.98 -20.62
N THR A 59 5.59 17.08 -20.30
CA THR A 59 6.70 16.55 -21.09
C THR A 59 7.40 15.38 -20.42
N GLY A 60 7.19 15.19 -19.10
CA GLY A 60 7.82 14.11 -18.35
C GLY A 60 9.33 14.34 -18.19
N SER A 61 9.77 15.58 -18.41
CA SER A 61 11.15 15.98 -18.17
C SER A 61 11.50 15.82 -16.70
N ALA A 62 12.78 15.58 -16.42
CA ALA A 62 13.25 15.46 -15.05
C ALA A 62 12.98 16.74 -14.24
N GLU A 63 12.96 17.90 -14.90
CA GLU A 63 12.69 19.21 -14.32
C GLU A 63 11.22 19.35 -13.90
N GLU A 64 10.27 19.00 -14.78
CA GLU A 64 8.84 19.00 -14.44
C GLU A 64 8.54 18.03 -13.30
N VAL A 65 9.11 16.83 -13.37
CA VAL A 65 8.92 15.80 -12.35
C VAL A 65 9.52 16.24 -11.00
N LYS A 66 10.64 16.95 -10.99
CA LYS A 66 11.18 17.55 -9.76
C LYS A 66 10.22 18.60 -9.19
N GLY A 67 9.69 19.49 -10.01
CA GLY A 67 8.71 20.50 -9.57
C GLY A 67 7.44 19.86 -9.03
N TYR A 68 6.97 18.78 -9.65
CA TYR A 68 5.88 17.96 -9.14
C TYR A 68 6.19 17.37 -7.76
N MET A 69 7.35 16.73 -7.62
CA MET A 69 7.81 16.14 -6.35
C MET A 69 7.90 17.19 -5.23
N ASP A 70 8.44 18.38 -5.53
CA ASP A 70 8.53 19.48 -4.56
C ASP A 70 7.14 19.85 -4.01
N VAL A 71 6.16 20.10 -4.88
CA VAL A 71 4.82 20.51 -4.49
C VAL A 71 4.07 19.41 -3.73
N VAL A 72 4.04 18.20 -4.28
CA VAL A 72 3.27 17.09 -3.68
C VAL A 72 3.87 16.66 -2.35
N LEU A 73 5.20 16.65 -2.21
CA LEU A 73 5.83 16.38 -0.91
C LEU A 73 5.52 17.46 0.11
N ASP A 74 5.41 18.74 -0.27
CA ASP A 74 4.98 19.78 0.66
C ASP A 74 3.52 19.65 1.08
N CYS A 75 2.60 19.23 0.18
CA CYS A 75 1.24 18.85 0.58
C CYS A 75 1.25 17.69 1.59
N LEU A 76 1.99 16.62 1.30
CA LEU A 76 2.09 15.44 2.17
C LEU A 76 2.68 15.80 3.54
N ASN A 77 3.73 16.63 3.56
CA ASN A 77 4.33 17.14 4.80
C ASN A 77 3.31 17.94 5.61
N THR A 78 2.56 18.84 4.96
CA THR A 78 1.54 19.67 5.60
C THR A 78 0.43 18.82 6.21
N ALA A 79 -0.05 17.81 5.48
CA ALA A 79 -1.10 16.91 5.94
C ALA A 79 -0.64 16.03 7.12
N TRP A 80 0.55 15.43 7.03
CA TRP A 80 0.99 14.39 7.97
C TRP A 80 1.76 14.92 9.19
N GLU A 81 2.48 16.03 9.08
CA GLU A 81 3.30 16.57 10.19
C GLU A 81 2.47 16.77 11.48
N PRO A 82 1.29 17.41 11.45
CA PRO A 82 0.47 17.59 12.66
C PRO A 82 0.04 16.26 13.28
N LYS A 83 -0.24 15.24 12.44
CA LYS A 83 -0.70 13.93 12.91
C LYS A 83 0.42 13.13 13.52
N ILE A 84 1.60 13.12 12.88
CA ILE A 84 2.80 12.47 13.39
C ILE A 84 3.17 13.06 14.76
N LYS A 85 3.16 14.39 14.88
CA LYS A 85 3.42 15.07 16.16
C LYS A 85 2.35 14.77 17.21
N LYS A 86 1.06 14.81 16.85
CA LYS A 86 -0.07 14.46 17.76
C LYS A 86 0.00 13.02 18.25
N ALA A 87 0.50 12.10 17.43
CA ALA A 87 0.74 10.71 17.79
C ALA A 87 1.97 10.50 18.69
N GLY A 88 2.73 11.57 19.01
CA GLY A 88 3.90 11.52 19.89
C GLY A 88 5.21 11.15 19.19
N PHE A 89 5.27 11.19 17.86
CA PHE A 89 6.47 10.87 17.09
C PHE A 89 7.20 12.14 16.64
N ALA A 90 8.52 12.02 16.45
CA ALA A 90 9.32 13.08 15.85
C ALA A 90 9.10 13.13 14.34
N PHE A 91 8.87 14.33 13.82
CA PHE A 91 8.71 14.57 12.39
C PHE A 91 10.03 15.02 11.74
N SER A 92 10.26 14.57 10.50
CA SER A 92 11.31 15.09 9.63
C SER A 92 10.87 14.86 8.19
N LYS A 93 10.94 15.86 7.31
CA LYS A 93 10.60 15.71 5.89
C LYS A 93 11.47 14.64 5.20
N PRO A 94 10.95 13.87 4.23
CA PRO A 94 11.80 13.09 3.34
C PRO A 94 12.53 14.02 2.37
N SER A 95 13.69 13.58 1.88
CA SER A 95 14.30 14.17 0.67
C SER A 95 13.86 13.38 -0.56
N PHE A 96 14.10 13.89 -1.76
CA PHE A 96 13.88 13.10 -2.97
C PHE A 96 15.03 13.24 -3.98
N GLN A 97 15.01 12.35 -4.97
CA GLN A 97 15.82 12.45 -6.18
C GLN A 97 15.05 11.87 -7.37
N VAL A 98 15.28 12.44 -8.55
CA VAL A 98 14.86 11.85 -9.82
C VAL A 98 16.02 11.04 -10.38
N VAL A 99 15.75 9.81 -10.79
CA VAL A 99 16.70 8.94 -11.50
C VAL A 99 16.19 8.68 -12.91
N THR A 100 17.09 8.39 -13.85
CA THR A 100 16.74 8.18 -15.27
C THR A 100 17.00 6.75 -15.76
N LYS A 101 17.46 5.86 -14.87
CA LYS A 101 17.74 4.47 -15.22
C LYS A 101 17.70 3.53 -14.02
N VAL A 102 17.30 2.28 -14.30
CA VAL A 102 17.53 1.14 -13.41
C VAL A 102 19.03 1.02 -13.11
N GLY A 103 19.38 0.62 -11.88
CA GLY A 103 20.76 0.48 -11.44
C GLY A 103 21.41 1.78 -10.95
N ALA A 104 20.74 2.94 -11.06
CA ALA A 104 21.21 4.20 -10.48
C ALA A 104 21.45 4.07 -8.97
N ALA A 105 22.42 4.79 -8.42
CA ALA A 105 22.73 4.72 -7.00
C ALA A 105 21.63 5.39 -6.16
N THR A 106 21.23 4.72 -5.08
CA THR A 106 20.31 5.22 -4.06
C THR A 106 20.94 5.07 -2.68
N GLY A 107 20.31 5.62 -1.64
CA GLY A 107 20.78 5.43 -0.27
C GLY A 107 20.72 3.98 0.23
N CYS A 108 19.98 3.11 -0.45
CA CYS A 108 19.72 1.74 -0.04
C CYS A 108 20.27 0.71 -1.04
N GLY A 109 21.13 1.14 -1.98
CA GLY A 109 21.71 0.29 -3.01
C GLY A 109 21.37 0.78 -4.42
N LYS A 110 21.37 -0.13 -5.38
CA LYS A 110 21.01 0.19 -6.78
C LYS A 110 19.50 0.24 -6.96
N TYR A 111 19.02 1.17 -7.77
CA TYR A 111 17.61 1.29 -8.11
C TYR A 111 17.12 -0.01 -8.79
N PRO A 112 16.04 -0.64 -8.30
CA PRO A 112 15.60 -1.94 -8.78
C PRO A 112 14.90 -1.86 -10.15
N TRP A 113 14.76 -3.00 -10.81
CA TRP A 113 13.91 -3.11 -12.00
C TRP A 113 12.44 -3.24 -11.56
N GLY A 114 11.51 -2.72 -12.37
CA GLY A 114 10.06 -2.85 -12.15
C GLY A 114 9.42 -1.77 -11.26
N ALA A 115 10.20 -1.01 -10.48
CA ALA A 115 9.65 0.00 -9.56
C ALA A 115 9.59 1.41 -10.18
N LEU A 116 8.46 2.10 -10.01
CA LEU A 116 8.31 3.52 -10.40
C LEU A 116 8.98 4.47 -9.43
N ALA A 117 8.92 4.18 -8.13
CA ALA A 117 9.67 4.85 -7.09
C ALA A 117 10.18 3.85 -6.05
N VAL A 118 11.10 4.31 -5.19
CA VAL A 118 11.56 3.59 -4.00
C VAL A 118 11.85 4.55 -2.85
N TYR A 119 11.43 4.18 -1.65
CA TYR A 119 11.78 4.84 -0.40
C TYR A 119 12.95 4.15 0.30
N CYS A 120 13.99 4.93 0.59
CA CYS A 120 15.12 4.46 1.37
C CYS A 120 15.03 4.91 2.83
N SER A 121 14.85 3.95 3.74
CA SER A 121 14.74 4.20 5.19
C SER A 121 16.04 4.68 5.85
N ILE A 122 17.21 4.41 5.24
CA ILE A 122 18.53 4.78 5.77
C ILE A 122 18.71 6.30 5.76
N ASN A 123 18.36 6.95 4.65
CA ASN A 123 18.53 8.40 4.47
C ASN A 123 17.20 9.14 4.28
N LYS A 124 16.06 8.47 4.46
CA LYS A 124 14.70 9.00 4.30
C LYS A 124 14.52 9.68 2.94
N LYS A 125 14.95 9.01 1.86
CA LYS A 125 14.93 9.55 0.50
C LYS A 125 13.99 8.76 -0.39
N ILE A 126 13.12 9.47 -1.12
CA ILE A 126 12.30 8.92 -2.21
C ILE A 126 13.08 9.06 -3.51
N SER A 127 13.27 7.98 -4.25
CA SER A 127 13.85 8.01 -5.60
C SER A 127 12.77 7.66 -6.60
N LEU A 128 12.54 8.52 -7.58
CA LEU A 128 11.52 8.31 -8.63
C LEU A 128 12.21 8.14 -9.98
N LEU A 129 11.84 7.10 -10.73
CA LEU A 129 12.37 6.83 -12.06
C LEU A 129 11.58 7.60 -13.12
N VAL A 130 12.24 8.57 -13.74
CA VAL A 130 11.69 9.32 -14.88
C VAL A 130 11.83 8.52 -16.17
N GLN A 131 10.70 8.28 -16.82
CA GLN A 131 10.59 7.57 -18.09
C GLN A 131 9.68 8.35 -19.04
N PRO A 132 9.88 8.25 -20.37
CA PRO A 132 9.03 8.93 -21.35
C PRO A 132 7.54 8.62 -21.24
N ALA A 133 7.17 7.46 -20.69
CA ALA A 133 5.78 7.06 -20.47
C ALA A 133 5.05 7.85 -19.35
N LEU A 134 5.77 8.67 -18.57
CA LEU A 134 5.18 9.48 -17.49
C LEU A 134 4.22 10.58 -17.97
N VAL A 135 4.05 10.78 -19.28
CA VAL A 135 3.12 11.78 -19.86
C VAL A 135 1.95 11.17 -20.62
N GLU A 136 1.78 9.85 -20.57
CA GLU A 136 0.60 9.19 -21.15
C GLU A 136 -0.65 9.52 -20.31
N GLU A 137 -1.86 9.42 -20.90
CA GLU A 137 -3.12 9.97 -20.39
C GLU A 137 -3.66 9.36 -19.08
N GLN A 138 -2.83 8.79 -18.21
CA GLN A 138 -3.16 8.32 -16.85
C GLN A 138 -1.95 8.44 -15.89
N ALA A 139 -0.80 8.87 -16.41
CA ALA A 139 0.48 8.82 -15.71
C ALA A 139 0.60 9.88 -14.60
N ASP A 140 -0.03 11.05 -14.75
CA ASP A 140 -0.09 12.06 -13.69
C ASP A 140 -0.77 11.55 -12.43
N MET A 141 -1.79 10.69 -12.57
CA MET A 141 -2.48 10.11 -11.43
C MET A 141 -1.65 9.02 -10.78
N LEU A 142 -1.00 8.19 -11.60
CA LEU A 142 -0.05 7.17 -11.15
C LEU A 142 1.11 7.80 -10.38
N LEU A 143 1.55 9.00 -10.78
CA LEU A 143 2.61 9.74 -10.11
C LEU A 143 2.18 10.18 -8.70
N LEU A 144 0.98 10.76 -8.54
CA LEU A 144 0.45 11.13 -7.23
C LEU A 144 0.42 9.94 -6.26
N VAL A 145 -0.13 8.82 -6.73
CA VAL A 145 -0.32 7.61 -5.93
C VAL A 145 1.00 6.99 -5.56
N THR A 146 1.94 6.94 -6.50
CA THR A 146 3.30 6.45 -6.27
C THR A 146 4.00 7.30 -5.22
N VAL A 147 3.96 8.63 -5.33
CA VAL A 147 4.63 9.53 -4.36
C VAL A 147 3.98 9.44 -2.99
N ALA A 148 2.65 9.40 -2.91
CA ALA A 148 1.92 9.21 -1.66
C ALA A 148 2.17 7.84 -1.03
N HIS A 149 2.34 6.78 -1.83
CA HIS A 149 2.72 5.43 -1.39
C HIS A 149 4.12 5.43 -0.75
N GLU A 150 5.12 6.01 -1.42
CA GLU A 150 6.47 6.13 -0.87
C GLU A 150 6.51 7.00 0.39
N TYR A 151 5.63 8.00 0.48
CA TYR A 151 5.43 8.77 1.70
C TYR A 151 4.77 7.92 2.82
N GLY A 152 3.93 6.95 2.46
CA GLY A 152 3.46 5.89 3.36
C GLY A 152 4.62 5.14 4.03
N HIS A 153 5.64 4.72 3.27
CA HIS A 153 6.86 4.15 3.85
C HIS A 153 7.62 5.13 4.74
N HIS A 154 7.61 6.41 4.39
CA HIS A 154 8.18 7.45 5.24
C HIS A 154 7.46 7.56 6.59
N ILE A 155 6.13 7.55 6.61
CA ILE A 155 5.33 7.51 7.85
C ILE A 155 5.64 6.24 8.63
N GLN A 156 5.70 5.07 7.98
CA GLN A 156 6.08 3.81 8.63
C GLN A 156 7.47 3.90 9.27
N GLN A 157 8.42 4.60 8.66
CA GLN A 157 9.75 4.83 9.23
C GLN A 157 9.69 5.73 10.47
N LEU A 158 8.97 6.85 10.41
CA LEU A 158 8.88 7.81 11.51
C LEU A 158 8.13 7.26 12.73
N THR A 159 7.14 6.41 12.49
CA THR A 159 6.26 5.83 13.52
C THR A 159 6.73 4.47 14.04
N GLY A 160 7.90 4.00 13.60
CA GLY A 160 8.52 2.75 14.04
C GLY A 160 7.92 1.48 13.43
N MET A 161 6.96 1.58 12.52
CA MET A 161 6.31 0.43 11.86
C MET A 161 7.30 -0.35 10.98
N LEU A 162 8.16 0.32 10.19
CA LEU A 162 9.18 -0.37 9.38
C LEU A 162 10.12 -1.24 10.24
N LYS A 163 10.55 -0.71 11.39
CA LYS A 163 11.45 -1.44 12.32
C LYS A 163 10.74 -2.62 12.99
N ALA A 164 9.43 -2.56 13.12
CA ALA A 164 8.64 -3.57 13.80
C ALA A 164 8.35 -4.79 12.95
N GLN A 165 8.52 -4.73 11.64
CA GLN A 165 8.30 -5.88 10.77
C GLN A 165 9.16 -7.08 11.17
N THR A 166 8.61 -8.27 10.98
CA THR A 166 9.35 -9.50 11.29
C THR A 166 10.33 -9.78 10.16
N ARG A 167 11.63 -9.74 10.48
CA ARG A 167 12.66 -10.14 9.52
C ARG A 167 12.74 -11.65 9.47
N TYR A 168 12.24 -12.26 8.40
CA TYR A 168 12.50 -13.66 8.11
C TYR A 168 13.85 -13.80 7.39
N ASN A 169 14.64 -14.79 7.79
CA ASN A 169 15.96 -15.07 7.23
C ASN A 169 15.90 -15.81 5.88
N GLY A 170 14.85 -15.58 5.09
CA GLY A 170 14.65 -16.20 3.77
C GLY A 170 14.32 -17.69 3.77
N LYS A 171 14.34 -18.39 4.92
CA LYS A 171 14.07 -19.85 4.98
C LYS A 171 12.60 -20.22 4.74
N ASN A 172 11.69 -19.25 4.77
CA ASN A 172 10.28 -19.45 4.49
C ASN A 172 9.78 -18.29 3.61
N GLU A 173 9.81 -18.49 2.31
CA GLU A 173 9.41 -17.51 1.29
C GLU A 173 7.97 -17.02 1.49
N ALA A 174 7.03 -17.93 1.74
CA ALA A 174 5.62 -17.56 1.95
C ALA A 174 5.44 -16.58 3.12
N LYS A 175 6.21 -16.75 4.21
CA LYS A 175 6.19 -15.82 5.35
C LYS A 175 6.83 -14.48 5.03
N VAL A 176 7.91 -14.47 4.23
CA VAL A 176 8.52 -13.22 3.74
C VAL A 176 7.51 -12.45 2.90
N LEU A 177 6.86 -13.12 1.94
CA LEU A 177 5.88 -12.51 1.05
C LEU A 177 4.65 -12.00 1.80
N ASP A 178 4.16 -12.70 2.82
CA ASP A 178 3.05 -12.21 3.65
C ASP A 178 3.41 -10.93 4.42
N GLU A 179 4.60 -10.85 5.02
CA GLU A 179 5.03 -9.63 5.72
C GLU A 179 5.28 -8.46 4.77
N MET A 180 5.84 -8.71 3.58
CA MET A 180 5.98 -7.69 2.55
C MET A 180 4.61 -7.22 2.08
N ARG A 181 3.68 -8.13 1.76
CA ARG A 181 2.30 -7.76 1.41
C ARG A 181 1.65 -6.86 2.47
N ARG A 182 1.84 -7.16 3.76
CA ARG A 182 1.33 -6.32 4.86
C ARG A 182 1.99 -4.94 4.92
N LEU A 183 3.30 -4.86 4.60
CA LEU A 183 4.03 -3.60 4.50
C LEU A 183 3.37 -2.67 3.48
N GLU A 184 3.23 -3.21 2.27
CA GLU A 184 2.81 -2.48 1.09
C GLU A 184 1.35 -2.06 1.20
N LEU A 185 0.48 -2.96 1.68
CA LEU A 185 -0.92 -2.64 1.94
C LEU A 185 -1.07 -1.54 3.02
N GLN A 186 -0.17 -1.48 3.99
CA GLN A 186 -0.19 -0.41 4.98
C GLN A 186 0.29 0.92 4.38
N ALA A 187 1.30 0.92 3.52
CA ALA A 187 1.75 2.11 2.79
C ALA A 187 0.63 2.63 1.85
N GLU A 188 -0.03 1.72 1.14
CA GLU A 188 -1.17 2.00 0.27
C GLU A 188 -2.35 2.61 1.05
N CYS A 189 -2.65 2.08 2.24
CA CYS A 189 -3.69 2.64 3.11
C CYS A 189 -3.39 4.09 3.53
N LEU A 190 -2.12 4.38 3.87
CA LEU A 190 -1.68 5.74 4.22
C LEU A 190 -1.71 6.68 3.00
N SER A 191 -1.34 6.18 1.82
CA SER A 191 -1.48 6.89 0.54
C SER A 191 -2.94 7.26 0.27
N GLY A 192 -3.85 6.28 0.37
CA GLY A 192 -5.28 6.47 0.17
C GLY A 192 -5.91 7.47 1.15
N ALA A 193 -5.43 7.50 2.40
CA ALA A 193 -5.88 8.51 3.37
C ALA A 193 -5.52 9.94 2.95
N PHE A 194 -4.32 10.15 2.39
CA PHE A 194 -3.94 11.45 1.82
C PHE A 194 -4.75 11.80 0.57
N ILE A 195 -4.83 10.87 -0.39
CA ILE A 195 -5.54 11.11 -1.65
C ILE A 195 -7.02 11.40 -1.39
N GLY A 196 -7.65 10.66 -0.47
CA GLY A 196 -9.05 10.89 -0.10
C GLY A 196 -9.30 12.27 0.52
N ASP A 197 -8.35 12.78 1.30
CA ASP A 197 -8.44 14.09 1.96
C ASP A 197 -8.37 15.25 0.94
N VAL A 198 -7.49 15.14 -0.06
CA VAL A 198 -7.28 16.19 -1.07
C VAL A 198 -8.03 15.96 -2.38
N TRP A 199 -8.76 14.84 -2.53
CA TRP A 199 -9.32 14.39 -3.82
C TRP A 199 -10.09 15.50 -4.57
N HIS A 200 -10.90 16.25 -3.84
CA HIS A 200 -11.75 17.30 -4.39
C HIS A 200 -10.96 18.49 -4.96
N SER A 201 -9.74 18.75 -4.48
CA SER A 201 -8.92 19.86 -4.96
C SER A 201 -8.10 19.53 -6.20
N LEU A 202 -7.91 18.25 -6.52
CA LEU A 202 -7.04 17.82 -7.63
C LEU A 202 -7.63 18.13 -9.01
N GLY A 203 -8.92 18.47 -9.10
CA GLY A 203 -9.59 18.74 -10.37
C GLY A 203 -9.67 17.52 -11.29
N ARG A 204 -9.53 16.31 -10.74
CA ARG A 204 -9.51 15.02 -11.47
C ARG A 204 -10.91 14.46 -11.67
N ARG A 205 -11.08 13.65 -12.72
CA ARG A 205 -12.36 13.00 -13.00
C ARG A 205 -12.61 11.88 -12.00
N GLN A 206 -13.86 11.71 -11.59
CA GLN A 206 -14.25 10.57 -10.74
C GLN A 206 -13.90 9.21 -11.36
N THR A 207 -13.89 9.10 -12.69
CA THR A 207 -13.48 7.87 -13.39
C THR A 207 -12.02 7.50 -13.16
N GLU A 208 -11.15 8.49 -12.94
CA GLU A 208 -9.75 8.25 -12.57
C GLU A 208 -9.69 7.64 -11.15
N PHE A 209 -10.46 8.17 -10.20
CA PHE A 209 -10.61 7.57 -8.86
C PHE A 209 -11.06 6.11 -8.92
N ASP A 210 -12.10 5.85 -9.71
CA ASP A 210 -12.69 4.52 -9.82
C ASP A 210 -11.68 3.51 -10.40
N TYR A 211 -10.82 3.95 -11.33
CA TYR A 211 -9.76 3.12 -11.87
C TYR A 211 -8.78 2.70 -10.77
N ILE A 212 -8.36 3.62 -9.92
CA ILE A 212 -7.47 3.32 -8.80
C ILE A 212 -8.14 2.43 -7.76
N VAL A 213 -9.35 2.76 -7.34
CA VAL A 213 -10.03 1.98 -6.29
C VAL A 213 -10.30 0.55 -6.77
N LYS A 214 -10.72 0.37 -8.02
CA LYS A 214 -10.94 -0.97 -8.62
C LYS A 214 -9.62 -1.70 -8.90
N GLY A 215 -8.57 -1.00 -9.31
CA GLY A 215 -7.23 -1.56 -9.54
C GLY A 215 -6.49 -1.93 -8.25
N GLY A 216 -6.66 -1.14 -7.19
CA GLY A 216 -6.10 -1.39 -5.86
C GLY A 216 -6.77 -2.57 -5.15
N GLY A 217 -8.08 -2.76 -5.33
CA GLY A 217 -8.83 -3.89 -4.76
C GLY A 217 -8.47 -5.26 -5.35
N SER A 218 -7.94 -5.32 -6.57
CA SER A 218 -7.53 -6.57 -7.24
C SER A 218 -6.06 -6.93 -7.02
N GLY A 219 -5.29 -6.07 -6.37
CA GLY A 219 -3.82 -6.15 -6.35
C GLY A 219 -3.17 -5.74 -7.67
N GLY A 220 -3.93 -5.31 -8.68
CA GLY A 220 -3.38 -4.80 -9.95
C GLY A 220 -2.61 -3.49 -9.80
N GLY A 221 -2.97 -2.67 -8.80
CA GLY A 221 -2.19 -1.48 -8.42
C GLY A 221 -0.78 -1.82 -7.91
N LEU A 222 -0.61 -2.97 -7.24
CA LEU A 222 0.71 -3.47 -6.83
C LEU A 222 1.54 -3.90 -8.06
N GLY A 223 0.89 -4.44 -9.09
CA GLY A 223 1.54 -4.79 -10.35
C GLY A 223 2.05 -3.57 -11.14
N ALA A 224 1.36 -2.43 -11.05
CA ALA A 224 1.83 -1.15 -11.62
C ALA A 224 2.98 -0.52 -10.80
N LEU A 225 3.09 -0.88 -9.52
CA LEU A 225 4.19 -0.51 -8.62
C LEU A 225 5.37 -1.51 -8.65
N GLY A 226 5.28 -2.58 -9.46
CA GLY A 226 6.37 -3.53 -9.65
C GLY A 226 6.43 -4.69 -8.65
N ILE A 227 5.29 -5.09 -8.08
CA ILE A 227 5.15 -6.28 -7.22
C ILE A 227 4.28 -7.34 -7.90
#